data_AF-A0A239B0I5-F1
#
_entry.id   AF-A0A239B0I5-F1
#
_cell.length_a   1.000
_cell.length_b   1.000
_cell.length_c   1.000
_cell.angle_alpha   90.00
_cell.angle_beta   90.00
_cell.angle_gamma   90.00
#
_symmetry.space_group_name_H-M   'P 1'
#
loop_
_entity.id
_entity.type
_entity.pdbx_description
1 polymer ?
#
loop_
_entity_poly.entity_id
_entity_poly.type
_entity_poly.pdbx_seq_one_letter_code
_entity_poly.pdbx_strand_id
1 'polypeptide(L)' 'MSHATHANAALTPRARVRLARLIVDGGWPIGRAAERYDVCWRTAKK' A
#
# COMPACT_ATOMS: atom_id res chain seq x y z
N MET A 1 -14.04 17.38 -8.00
CA MET A 1 -13.36 16.87 -6.79
C MET A 1 -11.86 16.89 -7.05
N SER A 2 -11.15 17.85 -6.47
CA SER A 2 -9.70 17.93 -6.55
C SER A 2 -9.09 16.82 -5.70
N HIS A 3 -8.56 15.77 -6.34
CA HIS A 3 -7.85 14.69 -5.65
C HIS A 3 -6.47 15.21 -5.23
N ALA A 4 -6.33 15.68 -3.99
CA ALA A 4 -5.05 16.08 -3.44
C ALA A 4 -4.22 14.83 -3.13
N THR A 5 -3.13 14.61 -3.87
CA THR A 5 -2.16 13.54 -3.57
C THR A 5 -1.33 13.95 -2.37
N HIS A 6 -1.72 13.53 -1.17
CA HIS A 6 -0.92 13.75 0.03
C HIS A 6 0.29 12.82 0.06
N ALA A 7 1.35 13.21 0.79
CA ALA A 7 2.60 12.44 0.90
C ALA A 7 2.42 10.99 1.42
N ASN A 8 1.29 10.69 2.06
CA ASN A 8 0.95 9.37 2.58
C ASN A 8 -0.03 8.58 1.69
N ALA A 9 -0.40 9.07 0.52
CA ALA A 9 -1.27 8.33 -0.39
C ALA A 9 -0.61 7.00 -0.83
N ALA A 10 -1.41 5.95 -0.98
CA ALA A 10 -0.93 4.58 -1.19
C ALA A 10 -0.07 4.38 -2.45
N LEU A 11 -0.31 5.17 -3.49
CA LEU A 11 0.42 5.11 -4.76
C LEU A 11 1.67 6.00 -4.82
N THR A 12 2.07 6.62 -3.71
CA THR A 12 3.36 7.31 -3.63
C THR A 12 4.52 6.29 -3.57
N PRO A 13 5.73 6.61 -4.10
CA PRO A 13 6.88 5.72 -4.00
C PRO A 13 7.20 5.29 -2.56
N ARG A 14 7.07 6.22 -1.60
CA ARG A 14 7.31 5.96 -0.18
C ARG A 14 6.29 5.00 0.43
N ALA A 15 5.00 5.16 0.11
CA ALA A 15 3.96 4.26 0.59
C ALA A 15 4.14 2.84 0.03
N ARG A 16 4.53 2.70 -1.25
CA ARG A 16 4.83 1.38 -1.83
C ARG A 16 5.95 0.65 -1.10
N VAL A 17 7.04 1.34 -0.75
CA VAL A 17 8.13 0.73 0.04
C VAL A 17 7.63 0.28 1.41
N ARG A 18 6.81 1.09 2.08
CA ARG A 18 6.21 0.72 3.38
C ARG A 18 5.26 -0.46 3.27
N LEU A 19 4.46 -0.54 2.21
CA LEU A 19 3.58 -1.67 1.91
C LEU A 19 4.39 -2.96 1.70
N ALA A 20 5.45 -2.91 0.87
CA ALA A 20 6.30 -4.05 0.59
C ALA A 20 6.99 -4.56 1.86
N ARG A 21 7.56 -3.68 2.68
CA ARG A 21 8.16 -4.03 3.97
C ARG A 21 7.14 -4.64 4.94
N LEU A 22 5.92 -4.12 4.96
CA LEU A 22 4.87 -4.68 5.82
C LEU A 22 4.54 -6.14 5.44
N ILE A 23 4.51 -6.45 4.14
CA ILE A 23 4.26 -7.81 3.64
C ILE A 23 5.47 -8.72 3.88
N VAL A 24 6.67 -8.29 3.49
CA VAL A 24 7.89 -9.12 3.50
C VAL A 24 8.47 -9.21 4.92
N ASP A 25 8.77 -8.08 5.54
CA ASP A 25 9.42 -8.03 6.85
C ASP A 25 8.40 -8.27 7.98
N GLY A 26 7.18 -7.74 7.81
CA GLY A 26 6.10 -7.89 8.78
C GLY A 26 5.30 -9.19 8.66
N GLY A 27 5.49 -9.96 7.57
CA GLY A 27 4.75 -11.20 7.31
C GLY A 27 3.25 -10.99 7.10
N TRP A 28 2.81 -9.78 6.75
CA TRP A 28 1.38 -9.51 6.58
C TRP A 28 0.82 -10.22 5.34
N PRO A 29 -0.36 -10.86 5.44
CA PRO A 29 -1.06 -11.36 4.26
C PRO A 29 -1.35 -10.22 3.28
N ILE A 30 -1.17 -10.48 1.98
CA ILE A 30 -1.35 -9.47 0.91
C ILE A 30 -2.73 -8.81 0.98
N GLY A 31 -3.80 -9.58 1.23
CA GLY A 31 -5.15 -9.04 1.36
C GLY A 31 -5.29 -8.03 2.49
N ARG A 32 -4.79 -8.37 3.68
CA ARG A 32 -4.80 -7.47 4.85
C ARG A 32 -3.94 -6.23 4.62
N ALA A 33 -2.81 -6.38 3.93
CA ALA A 33 -1.97 -5.24 3.56
C ALA A 33 -2.66 -4.33 2.54
N ALA A 34 -3.40 -4.91 1.58
CA ALA A 34 -4.15 -4.16 0.58
C ALA A 34 -5.30 -3.34 1.19
N GLU A 35 -6.08 -3.94 2.10
CA GLU A 35 -7.13 -3.26 2.87
C GLU A 35 -6.61 -2.04 3.63
N ARG A 36 -5.45 -2.19 4.30
CA ARG A 36 -4.84 -1.09 5.07
C ARG A 36 -4.46 0.11 4.22
N TYR A 37 -4.10 -0.12 2.95
CA TYR A 37 -3.66 0.91 2.03
C TYR A 37 -4.76 1.36 1.06
N ASP A 38 -6.00 0.88 1.23
CA ASP A 38 -7.13 1.16 0.34
C ASP A 38 -6.79 0.88 -1.14
N VAL A 39 -6.14 -0.27 -1.38
CA VAL A 39 -5.80 -0.75 -2.72
C VAL A 39 -6.32 -2.16 -2.93
N CYS A 40 -6.46 -2.57 -4.19
CA CYS A 40 -6.79 -3.97 -4.47
C CYS A 40 -5.60 -4.89 -4.20
N TRP A 41 -5.88 -6.16 -3.89
CA TRP A 41 -4.84 -7.18 -3.64
C TRP A 41 -3.85 -7.31 -4.79
N ARG A 42 -4.29 -7.09 -6.03
CA ARG A 42 -3.44 -7.18 -7.22
C ARG A 42 -2.41 -6.05 -7.26
N THR A 43 -2.77 -4.87 -6.75
CA THR A 43 -1.83 -3.73 -6.61
C THR A 43 -0.85 -4.00 -5.48
N ALA A 44 -1.28 -4.57 -4.36
CA ALA A 44 -0.40 -4.92 -3.25
C ALA A 44 0.54 -6.10 -3.56
N LYS A 45 0.20 -6.95 -4.53
CA LYS A 45 1.03 -8.08 -4.99
C LYS A 45 2.18 -7.65 -5.92
N LYS A 46 2.13 -6.46 -6.51
CA LYS A 46 3.18 -5.95 -7.42
C LYS A 46 4.42 -5.55 -6.64
#